data_AF-A0A7C3P985-F1
#
_entry.id   AF-A0A7C3P985-F1
#
_cell.length_a   1.000
_cell.length_b   1.000
_cell.length_c   1.000
_cell.angle_alpha   90.00
_cell.angle_beta   90.00
_cell.angle_gamma   90.00
#
_symmetry.space_group_name_H-M   'P 1'
#
loop_
_entity.id
_entity.type
_entity.pdbx_description
1 polymer ?
#
loop_
_entity_poly.entity_id
_entity_poly.type
_entity_poly.pdbx_seq_one_letter_code
_entity_poly.pdbx_strand_id
1 'polypeptide(L)' 'MTNSLADILGKKSFDEPPEIGIIKTYVRKTLKTEVSVAVQDRQIIITVPSGAYASALRPHLYQLSTENDIKKRLVIRIGR' A
#
# COMPACT_ATOMS: atom_id res chain seq x y z
N MET A 1 27.45 -4.92 7.49
CA MET A 1 26.79 -3.61 7.42
C MET A 1 25.81 -3.66 6.27
N THR A 2 24.61 -4.17 6.51
CA THR A 2 23.68 -4.46 5.41
C THR A 2 22.25 -4.29 5.91
N ASN A 3 21.54 -3.42 5.21
CA ASN A 3 20.09 -3.25 5.18
C ASN A 3 19.37 -2.75 6.43
N SER A 4 19.34 -1.42 6.58
CA SER A 4 18.28 -0.73 7.32
C SER A 4 17.53 0.26 6.44
N LEU A 5 17.21 -0.16 5.21
CA LEU A 5 16.11 0.45 4.43
C LEU A 5 14.73 0.13 5.06
N ALA A 6 14.67 -0.89 5.91
CA ALA A 6 13.51 -1.25 6.73
C ALA A 6 13.26 -0.26 7.90
N ASP A 7 14.30 0.44 8.36
CA ASP A 7 14.21 1.33 9.54
C ASP A 7 13.61 2.70 9.19
N ILE A 8 13.78 3.14 7.93
CA ILE A 8 13.16 4.39 7.42
C ILE A 8 11.65 4.23 7.21
N LEU A 9 11.16 3.00 7.03
CA LEU A 9 9.72 2.71 7.03
C LEU A 9 9.10 2.77 8.45
N GLY A 10 9.93 2.89 9.49
CA GLY A 10 9.55 2.95 10.90
C GLY A 10 9.12 4.33 11.42
N LYS A 11 9.10 5.38 10.59
CA LYS A 11 8.50 6.67 11.01
C LYS A 11 6.99 6.66 10.86
N LYS A 12 6.41 5.95 11.83
CA LYS A 12 5.07 6.06 12.40
C LYS A 12 4.69 7.52 12.63
N SER A 13 4.25 8.16 11.58
CA SER A 13 3.38 9.33 11.55
C SER A 13 2.55 9.06 10.31
N PHE A 14 1.24 9.01 10.40
CA PHE A 14 0.37 10.14 10.15
C PHE A 14 -1.03 9.53 10.20
N ASP A 15 -2.01 10.26 10.74
CA ASP A 15 -3.45 10.01 10.64
C ASP A 15 -3.78 9.04 9.50
N GLU A 16 -4.07 7.78 9.82
CA GLU A 16 -4.25 6.73 8.82
C GLU A 16 -5.51 7.10 8.01
N PRO A 17 -5.40 7.63 6.75
CA PRO A 17 -6.60 7.93 5.99
C PRO A 17 -7.45 6.66 5.86
N PRO A 18 -8.79 6.77 5.90
CA PRO A 18 -9.71 5.63 5.86
C PRO A 18 -9.42 4.68 4.67
N GLU A 19 -8.88 5.24 3.59
CA GLU A 19 -8.37 4.57 2.40
C GLU A 19 -7.40 3.41 2.71
N ILE A 20 -6.46 3.59 3.65
CA ILE A 20 -5.47 2.54 4.01
C ILE A 20 -6.18 1.36 4.66
N GLY A 21 -7.12 1.62 5.57
CA GLY A 21 -7.89 0.60 6.27
C GLY A 21 -8.70 -0.24 5.30
N ILE A 22 -9.31 0.40 4.29
CA ILE A 22 -10.05 -0.29 3.24
C ILE A 22 -9.12 -1.17 2.39
N ILE A 23 -7.97 -0.64 1.94
CA ILE A 23 -7.01 -1.42 1.14
C ILE A 23 -6.49 -2.61 1.95
N LYS A 24 -6.03 -2.42 3.19
CA LYS A 24 -5.52 -3.51 4.04
C LYS A 24 -6.59 -4.57 4.28
N THR A 25 -7.83 -4.16 4.57
CA THR A 25 -8.95 -5.08 4.80
C THR A 25 -9.30 -5.84 3.54
N TYR A 26 -9.34 -5.17 2.38
CA TYR A 26 -9.63 -5.78 1.09
C TYR A 26 -8.57 -6.81 0.73
N VAL A 27 -7.29 -6.45 0.87
CA VAL A 27 -6.18 -7.36 0.58
C VAL A 27 -6.18 -8.56 1.52
N ARG A 28 -6.44 -8.35 2.81
CA ARG A 28 -6.55 -9.47 3.76
C ARG A 28 -7.72 -10.39 3.42
N LYS A 29 -8.88 -9.85 3.02
CA LYS A 29 -10.06 -10.64 2.64
C LYS A 29 -9.86 -11.39 1.32
N THR A 30 -9.35 -10.73 0.30
CA THR A 30 -9.25 -11.27 -1.07
C THR A 30 -8.01 -12.15 -1.24
N LEU A 31 -6.86 -11.70 -0.74
CA LEU A 31 -5.57 -12.31 -1.02
C LEU A 31 -5.02 -13.12 0.16
N LYS A 32 -5.70 -13.10 1.32
CA LYS A 32 -5.27 -13.74 2.58
C LYS A 32 -3.81 -13.47 2.92
N THR A 33 -3.35 -12.27 2.56
CA THR A 33 -1.96 -11.86 2.64
C THR A 33 -1.89 -10.52 3.34
N GLU A 34 -0.81 -10.31 4.08
CA GLU A 34 -0.52 -9.03 4.72
C GLU A 34 0.33 -8.19 3.78
N VAL A 35 -0.06 -6.92 3.65
CA VAL A 35 0.65 -5.93 2.83
C VAL A 35 0.98 -4.73 3.67
N SER A 36 2.14 -4.13 3.40
CA SER A 36 2.55 -2.90 4.05
C SER A 36 2.11 -1.72 3.21
N VAL A 37 1.36 -0.80 3.79
CA VAL A 37 0.89 0.41 3.12
C VAL A 37 1.51 1.61 3.85
N ALA A 38 2.21 2.44 3.11
CA ALA A 38 2.81 3.67 3.60
C ALA A 38 2.26 4.87 2.82
N VAL A 39 1.86 5.92 3.52
CA VAL A 39 1.42 7.17 2.90
C VAL A 39 2.52 8.21 3.02
N GLN A 40 2.80 8.87 1.90
CA GLN A 40 3.66 10.04 1.80
C GLN A 40 2.83 11.22 1.28
N ASP A 41 3.35 12.44 1.44
CA ASP A 41 2.64 13.68 1.09
C ASP A 41 2.09 13.71 -0.34
N ARG A 42 2.80 13.07 -1.29
CA ARG A 42 2.42 13.06 -2.72
C ARG A 42 2.03 11.68 -3.26
N GLN A 43 2.24 10.62 -2.49
CA GLN A 43 2.07 9.26 -3.00
C GLN A 43 1.75 8.26 -1.90
N ILE A 44 1.05 7.19 -2.28
CA ILE A 44 0.73 6.06 -1.42
C ILE A 44 1.53 4.87 -1.94
N ILE A 45 2.37 4.29 -1.10
CA ILE A 45 3.25 3.18 -1.43
C ILE A 45 2.66 1.91 -0.81
N ILE A 46 2.39 0.92 -1.66
CA ILE A 46 1.81 -0.36 -1.27
C ILE A 46 2.84 -1.43 -1.55
N THR A 47 3.43 -1.97 -0.49
CA THR A 47 4.44 -3.02 -0.55
C THR A 47 3.77 -4.38 -0.44
N VAL A 48 3.94 -5.19 -1.47
CA VAL A 48 3.37 -6.54 -1.58
C VAL A 48 4.47 -7.60 -1.65
N PRO A 49 4.24 -8.82 -1.11
CA PRO A 49 5.25 -9.86 -1.04
C PRO A 49 5.60 -10.50 -2.39
N SER A 50 4.74 -10.36 -3.41
CA SER A 50 4.97 -10.92 -4.74
C SER A 50 4.33 -10.08 -5.84
N GLY A 51 4.91 -10.14 -7.04
CA GLY A 51 4.39 -9.48 -8.24
C GLY A 51 3.01 -9.99 -8.67
N ALA A 52 2.63 -11.22 -8.32
CA ALA A 52 1.28 -11.73 -8.56
C ALA A 52 0.23 -10.90 -7.80
N TYR A 53 0.51 -10.56 -6.53
CA TYR A 53 -0.36 -9.70 -5.73
C TYR A 53 -0.35 -8.26 -6.25
N ALA A 54 0.77 -7.77 -6.77
CA ALA A 54 0.86 -6.44 -7.39
C ALA A 54 -0.08 -6.32 -8.59
N SER A 55 -0.05 -7.29 -9.49
CA SER A 55 -0.91 -7.33 -10.67
C SER A 55 -2.38 -7.47 -10.32
N ALA A 56 -2.70 -8.26 -9.29
CA ALA A 56 -4.06 -8.40 -8.78
C ALA A 56 -4.57 -7.11 -8.11
N LEU A 57 -3.75 -6.39 -7.35
CA LEU A 57 -4.16 -5.16 -6.67
C LEU A 57 -4.40 -3.99 -7.61
N ARG A 58 -3.65 -3.91 -8.72
CA ARG A 58 -3.64 -2.76 -9.62
C ARG A 58 -5.03 -2.28 -10.07
N PRO A 59 -5.94 -3.15 -10.56
CA PRO A 59 -7.30 -2.73 -10.92
C PRO A 59 -8.11 -2.24 -9.71
N HIS A 60 -7.97 -2.89 -8.55
CA HIS A 60 -8.69 -2.51 -7.33
C HIS A 60 -8.23 -1.16 -6.79
N LEU A 61 -6.92 -0.90 -6.82
CA LEU A 61 -6.36 0.39 -6.42
C LEU A 61 -6.81 1.52 -7.33
N TYR A 62 -6.91 1.26 -8.64
CA TYR A 62 -7.45 2.22 -9.58
C TYR A 62 -8.91 2.56 -9.28
N GLN A 63 -9.75 1.54 -9.05
CA GLN A 63 -11.15 1.73 -8.64
C GLN A 63 -11.27 2.52 -7.35
N LEU A 64 -10.52 2.13 -6.30
CA LEU A 64 -10.48 2.84 -5.02
C LEU A 64 -10.05 4.30 -5.17
N SER A 65 -9.07 4.57 -6.04
CA SER A 65 -8.61 5.93 -6.34
C SER A 65 -9.71 6.78 -6.94
N THR A 66 -10.46 6.21 -7.88
CA THR A 66 -11.56 6.91 -8.56
C THR A 66 -12.76 7.11 -7.63
N GLU A 67 -13.10 6.10 -6.82
CA GLU A 67 -14.25 6.14 -5.91
C GLU A 67 -14.04 7.09 -4.72
N ASN A 68 -12.81 7.28 -4.27
CA ASN A 68 -12.49 8.05 -3.06
C ASN A 68 -11.78 9.38 -3.35
N ASP A 69 -11.74 9.85 -4.60
CA ASP A 69 -11.01 11.06 -5.04
C ASP A 69 -9.56 11.11 -4.51
N ILE A 70 -8.87 9.97 -4.54
CA ILE A 70 -7.49 9.86 -4.07
C ILE A 70 -6.59 10.57 -5.09
N LYS A 71 -6.23 11.83 -4.82
CA LYS A 71 -5.34 12.62 -5.67
C LYS A 71 -3.86 12.24 -5.53
N LYS A 72 -3.53 11.39 -4.57
CA LYS A 72 -2.16 10.93 -4.31
C LYS A 72 -1.77 9.84 -5.29
N ARG A 73 -0.54 9.89 -5.77
CA ARG A 73 -0.02 8.88 -6.71
C ARG A 73 0.06 7.51 -6.04
N LEU A 74 -0.63 6.51 -6.59
CA LEU A 74 -0.55 5.14 -6.09
C LEU A 74 0.68 4.42 -6.69
N VAL A 75 1.54 3.89 -5.82
CA VAL A 75 2.78 3.21 -6.19
C VAL A 75 2.76 1.81 -5.58
N ILE A 76 2.81 0.79 -6.43
CA ILE A 76 2.95 -0.60 -5.97
C ILE A 76 4.43 -0.96 -5.97
N ARG A 77 4.91 -1.44 -4.83
CA ARG A 77 6.28 -1.92 -4.64
C ARG A 77 6.23 -3.41 -4.33
N ILE A 78 7.10 -4.18 -4.96
CA ILE A 78 7.28 -5.60 -4.62
C ILE A 78 8.45 -5.66 -3.65
N GLY A 79 8.23 -6.20 -2.46
CA GLY A 79 9.23 -6.29 -1.40
C GLY A 79 8.93 -7.47 -0.48
N ARG A 80 9.98 -8.17 -0.06
CA ARG A 80 9.92 -9.25 0.93
C ARG A 80 9.95 -8.70 2.34
#